data_AF-A0A560BJT2-F1
#
_entry.id   AF-A0A560BJT2-F1
#
_cell.length_a   1.000
_cell.length_b   1.000
_cell.length_c   1.000
_cell.angle_alpha   90.00
_cell.angle_beta   90.00
_cell.angle_gamma   90.00
#
_symmetry.space_group_name_H-M   'P 1'
#
loop_
_entity.id
_entity.type
_entity.pdbx_description
1 polymer ?
#
loop_
_entity_poly.entity_id
_entity_poly.type
_entity_poly.pdbx_seq_one_letter_code
_entity_poly.pdbx_strand_id
1 'polypeptide(L)'
;MTGRTSPIASAVPGRIRVRHPLLRRADRFQEALGRLESLDAVRVTGSNPAVGSVLLSYDPAVLTPDDARSQVEALLSAVLHPAEAAPPPDAPASVADSTPAAPELKWRINRAAKIGMMGSMAATLAALGVGKRVHAGFGTLFVAFMLVHMTVQRKRLFQ
;
A
#
# COMPACT_ATOMS: atom_id res chain seq x y z
N MET A 1 20.58 10.55 -1.32
CA MET A 1 19.65 11.01 -0.26
C MET A 1 18.61 9.92 0.00
N THR A 2 18.98 8.85 0.71
CA THR A 2 18.06 7.77 1.10
C THR A 2 17.44 8.15 2.42
N GLY A 3 16.43 9.04 2.39
CA GLY A 3 15.60 9.29 3.55
C GLY A 3 14.95 7.97 3.99
N ARG A 4 14.98 7.71 5.30
CA ARG A 4 14.41 6.53 5.96
C ARG A 4 12.91 6.46 5.66
N THR A 5 12.53 5.79 4.58
CA THR A 5 11.13 5.62 4.19
C THR A 5 10.64 4.35 4.86
N SER A 6 9.59 4.46 5.67
CA SER A 6 9.01 3.29 6.33
C SER A 6 8.72 2.20 5.28
N PRO A 7 9.19 0.96 5.47
CA PRO A 7 9.01 -0.11 4.50
C PRO A 7 7.56 -0.65 4.51
N ILE A 8 6.71 -0.18 5.43
CA ILE A 8 5.30 -0.57 5.54
C ILE A 8 4.45 0.30 4.62
N ALA A 9 3.91 -0.33 3.57
CA ALA A 9 3.03 0.35 2.62
C ALA A 9 1.57 0.42 3.12
N SER A 10 1.13 -0.58 3.90
CA SER A 10 -0.18 -0.57 4.56
C SER A 10 -0.17 -1.57 5.73
N ALA A 11 -0.80 -1.22 6.84
CA ALA A 11 -1.07 -2.12 7.95
C ALA A 11 -2.56 -2.05 8.30
N VAL A 12 -3.21 -3.20 8.40
CA VAL A 12 -4.59 -3.35 8.89
C VAL A 12 -4.60 -4.48 9.91
N PRO A 13 -5.59 -4.55 10.81
CA PRO A 13 -5.70 -5.66 11.76
C PRO A 13 -5.57 -7.02 11.07
N GLY A 14 -4.62 -7.81 11.53
CA GLY A 14 -4.29 -9.14 11.01
C GLY A 14 -3.49 -9.19 9.70
N ARG A 15 -3.15 -8.05 9.09
CA ARG A 15 -2.41 -8.03 7.81
C ARG A 15 -1.50 -6.82 7.62
N ILE A 16 -0.23 -7.06 7.31
CA ILE A 16 0.76 -6.02 7.00
C ILE A 16 1.30 -6.23 5.59
N ARG A 17 1.34 -5.18 4.79
CA ARG A 17 1.98 -5.17 3.46
C ARG A 17 3.23 -4.32 3.51
N VAL A 18 4.34 -4.98 3.21
CA VAL A 18 5.66 -4.39 3.10
C VAL A 18 5.95 -4.09 1.64
N ARG A 19 6.53 -2.92 1.35
CA ARG A 19 7.06 -2.59 0.04
C ARG A 19 8.22 -1.62 0.18
N HIS A 20 9.40 -2.04 -0.27
CA HIS A 20 10.58 -1.19 -0.24
C HIS A 20 11.47 -1.41 -1.48
N PRO A 21 12.05 -0.37 -2.10
CA PRO A 21 12.91 -0.53 -3.28
C PRO A 21 14.12 -1.46 -3.05
N LEU A 22 14.72 -1.45 -1.85
CA LEU A 22 15.85 -2.32 -1.53
C LEU A 22 15.47 -3.82 -1.48
N LEU A 23 14.20 -4.15 -1.24
CA LEU A 23 13.70 -5.53 -1.29
C LEU A 23 13.62 -6.08 -2.74
N ARG A 24 13.98 -5.29 -3.75
CA ARG A 24 14.14 -5.79 -5.12
C ARG A 24 15.49 -6.45 -5.35
N ARG A 25 16.45 -6.24 -4.43
CA ARG A 25 17.74 -6.92 -4.45
C ARG A 25 17.57 -8.30 -3.81
N ALA A 26 18.09 -9.33 -4.48
CA ALA A 26 17.86 -10.72 -4.08
C ALA A 26 18.45 -11.03 -2.69
N ASP A 27 19.65 -10.53 -2.40
CA ASP A 27 20.32 -10.63 -1.09
C ASP A 27 19.43 -10.08 0.03
N ARG A 28 18.96 -8.84 -0.12
CA ARG A 28 18.12 -8.16 0.87
C ARG A 28 16.75 -8.80 1.02
N PHE A 29 16.20 -9.28 -0.08
CA PHE A 29 14.91 -9.96 -0.06
C PHE A 29 14.99 -11.27 0.71
N GLN A 30 16.00 -12.10 0.45
CA GLN A 30 16.18 -13.37 1.14
C GLN A 30 16.49 -13.18 2.62
N GLU A 31 17.34 -12.20 2.98
CA GLU A 31 17.60 -11.87 4.38
C GLU A 31 16.32 -11.40 5.09
N ALA A 32 15.55 -10.49 4.48
CA ALA A 32 14.30 -10.01 5.05
C ALA A 32 13.27 -11.13 5.20
N LEU A 33 13.14 -12.00 4.19
CA LEU A 33 12.22 -13.13 4.21
C LEU A 33 12.58 -14.09 5.35
N GLY A 34 13.84 -14.52 5.45
CA GLY A 34 14.28 -15.45 6.49
C GLY A 34 14.09 -14.90 7.90
N ARG A 35 14.35 -13.60 8.11
CA ARG A 35 14.07 -12.97 9.41
C ARG A 35 12.58 -12.86 9.70
N LEU A 36 11.76 -12.49 8.71
CA LEU A 36 10.30 -12.42 8.89
C LEU A 36 9.68 -13.81 9.15
N GLU A 37 10.19 -14.86 8.52
CA GLU A 37 9.75 -16.25 8.74
C GLU A 37 10.17 -16.79 10.11
N SER A 38 11.20 -16.21 10.73
CA SER A 38 11.60 -16.57 12.11
C SER A 38 10.69 -15.98 13.19
N LEU A 39 9.75 -15.10 12.84
CA LEU A 39 8.77 -14.56 13.79
C LEU A 39 7.62 -15.56 13.99
N ASP A 40 7.44 -16.07 15.21
CA ASP A 40 6.31 -16.95 15.53
C ASP A 40 4.95 -16.25 15.41
N ALA A 41 4.89 -14.97 15.76
CA ALA A 41 3.64 -14.22 15.82
C ALA A 41 3.17 -13.67 14.46
N VAL A 42 4.01 -13.74 13.41
CA VAL A 42 3.72 -13.14 12.10
C VAL A 42 4.10 -14.12 10.99
N ARG A 43 3.14 -14.43 10.11
CA ARG A 43 3.33 -15.38 9.01
C ARG A 43 3.44 -14.67 7.67
N VAL A 44 4.42 -15.06 6.85
CA VAL A 44 4.51 -14.64 5.45
C VAL A 44 3.45 -15.37 4.62
N THR A 45 2.56 -14.62 3.97
CA THR A 45 1.46 -15.17 3.15
C THR A 45 1.62 -14.90 1.67
N GLY A 46 2.53 -14.01 1.29
CA GLY A 46 2.85 -13.75 -0.10
C GLY A 46 4.12 -12.94 -0.24
N SER A 47 4.88 -13.21 -1.28
CA SER A 47 6.15 -12.53 -1.52
C SER A 47 6.30 -12.30 -3.03
N ASN A 48 6.84 -11.13 -3.41
CA ASN A 48 7.11 -10.78 -4.79
C ASN A 48 8.39 -9.94 -4.88
N PRO A 49 9.54 -10.58 -5.15
CA PRO A 49 10.83 -9.89 -5.19
C PRO A 49 10.93 -8.90 -6.36
N ALA A 50 10.26 -9.15 -7.49
CA ALA A 50 10.33 -8.29 -8.67
C ALA A 50 9.85 -6.85 -8.40
N VAL A 51 8.87 -6.69 -7.51
CA VAL A 51 8.34 -5.39 -7.06
C VAL A 51 8.76 -5.01 -5.63
N GLY A 52 9.56 -5.86 -4.97
CA GLY A 52 10.07 -5.66 -3.61
C GLY A 52 8.96 -5.62 -2.57
N SER A 53 7.99 -6.56 -2.63
CA SER A 53 6.85 -6.60 -1.71
C SER A 53 6.71 -7.92 -0.98
N VAL A 54 6.29 -7.85 0.29
CA VAL A 54 5.96 -9.00 1.13
C VAL A 54 4.61 -8.74 1.82
N LEU A 55 3.79 -9.78 1.94
CA LEU A 55 2.53 -9.75 2.65
C LEU A 55 2.63 -10.65 3.88
N LEU A 56 2.25 -10.09 5.01
CA LEU A 56 2.31 -10.70 6.33
C LEU A 56 0.90 -10.79 6.89
N SER A 57 0.61 -11.89 7.58
CA SER A 57 -0.61 -12.08 8.38
C SER A 57 -0.24 -12.37 9.82
N TYR A 58 -1.04 -11.87 10.76
CA TYR A 58 -0.90 -12.17 12.18
C TYR A 58 -2.31 -12.30 12.79
N ASP A 59 -2.42 -12.89 13.97
CA ASP A 59 -3.69 -12.94 14.69
C ASP A 59 -3.84 -11.66 15.55
N PRO A 60 -4.80 -10.77 15.25
CA PRO A 60 -5.01 -9.55 16.03
C PRO A 60 -5.56 -9.82 17.44
N ALA A 61 -6.04 -11.03 17.74
CA ALA A 61 -6.46 -11.42 19.09
C ALA A 61 -5.26 -11.76 20.01
N VAL A 62 -4.12 -12.14 19.41
CA VAL A 62 -2.90 -12.54 20.14
C VAL A 62 -1.86 -11.43 20.13
N LEU A 63 -1.76 -10.68 19.02
CA LEU A 63 -0.79 -9.59 18.85
C LEU A 63 -1.49 -8.30 18.42
N THR A 64 -1.26 -7.22 19.15
CA THR A 64 -1.87 -5.93 18.82
C THR A 64 -1.37 -5.42 17.46
N PRO A 65 -2.18 -4.66 16.70
CA PRO A 65 -1.73 -4.10 15.43
C PRO A 65 -0.49 -3.22 15.51
N ASP A 66 -0.36 -2.45 16.59
CA ASP A 66 0.79 -1.56 16.80
C ASP A 66 2.06 -2.34 17.16
N ASP A 67 1.95 -3.41 17.96
CA ASP A 67 3.09 -4.28 18.27
C ASP A 67 3.55 -5.06 17.05
N ALA A 68 2.59 -5.60 16.27
CA ALA A 68 2.89 -6.28 15.00
C ALA A 68 3.60 -5.34 14.02
N ARG A 69 3.09 -4.10 13.90
CA ARG A 69 3.70 -3.07 13.06
C ARG A 69 5.12 -2.76 13.51
N SER A 70 5.30 -2.51 14.81
CA SER A 70 6.59 -2.10 15.38
C SER A 70 7.65 -3.20 15.25
N GLN A 71 7.29 -4.46 15.52
CA GLN A 71 8.19 -5.61 15.36
C GLN A 71 8.64 -5.78 13.90
N VAL A 72 7.69 -5.74 12.95
CA VAL A 72 8.00 -5.85 11.52
C VAL A 72 8.86 -4.69 11.03
N GLU A 73 8.56 -3.46 11.47
CA GLU A 73 9.31 -2.26 11.10
C GLU A 73 10.75 -2.30 11.62
N ALA A 74 10.96 -2.68 12.89
CA ALA A 74 12.28 -2.80 13.49
C ALA A 74 13.15 -3.85 12.78
N LEU A 75 12.58 -5.04 12.51
CA LEU A 75 13.26 -6.12 11.82
C LEU A 75 13.67 -5.71 10.40
N LEU A 76 12.75 -5.10 9.65
CA LEU A 76 13.03 -4.64 8.30
C LEU A 76 14.04 -3.51 8.28
N SER A 77 13.98 -2.58 9.25
CA SER A 77 14.97 -1.50 9.36
C SER A 77 16.39 -2.06 9.49
N ALA A 78 16.59 -3.08 10.32
CA ALA A 78 17.90 -3.73 10.50
C ALA A 78 18.42 -4.37 9.20
N VAL A 79 17.55 -5.00 8.41
CA VAL A 79 17.93 -5.66 7.14
C VAL A 79 18.17 -4.64 6.02
N LEU A 80 17.38 -3.57 5.98
CA LEU A 80 17.44 -2.56 4.91
C LEU A 80 18.56 -1.54 5.15
N HIS A 81 18.92 -1.31 6.41
CA HIS A 81 19.90 -0.30 6.84
C HIS A 81 20.90 -0.89 7.86
N PRO A 82 21.71 -1.91 7.49
CA PRO A 82 22.61 -2.59 8.42
C PRO A 82 23.76 -1.69 8.93
N ALA A 83 24.16 -0.68 8.14
CA ALA A 83 25.22 0.27 8.51
C ALA A 83 24.84 1.21 9.67
N GLU A 84 23.56 1.22 10.05
CA GLU A 84 23.00 2.10 11.09
C GLU A 84 22.41 1.29 12.26
N ALA A 85 22.65 -0.03 12.31
CA ALA A 85 22.10 -0.97 13.30
C ALA A 85 22.78 -0.91 14.68
N ALA A 86 23.45 0.19 15.01
CA ALA A 86 23.93 0.47 16.36
C ALA A 86 23.28 1.77 16.88
N PRO A 87 22.25 1.70 17.72
CA PRO A 87 21.85 2.84 18.53
C PRO A 87 22.63 2.82 19.86
N PRO A 88 23.30 3.90 20.29
CA PRO A 88 23.55 4.11 21.70
C PRO A 88 22.21 4.23 22.44
N PRO A 89 22.11 3.73 23.69
CA PRO A 89 20.92 3.89 24.50
C PRO A 89 20.76 5.38 24.84
N ASP A 90 19.51 5.85 24.92
CA ASP A 90 19.10 7.20 25.31
C ASP A 90 19.05 8.25 24.19
N ALA A 91 17.97 8.21 23.41
CA ALA A 91 17.41 9.44 22.84
C ALA A 91 15.86 9.34 22.78
N PRO A 92 15.12 10.35 23.27
CA PRO A 92 13.67 10.30 23.35
C PRO A 92 13.02 10.28 21.96
N ALA A 93 11.94 9.51 21.84
CA ALA A 93 11.15 9.34 20.63
C ALA A 93 10.70 10.70 20.06
N SER A 94 11.29 11.08 18.93
CA SER A 94 10.79 12.20 18.13
C SER A 94 9.59 11.71 17.31
N VAL A 95 8.41 12.21 17.68
CA VAL A 95 7.20 12.21 16.85
C VAL A 95 7.49 13.07 15.63
N ALA A 96 8.04 12.46 14.59
CA ALA A 96 8.25 13.10 13.30
C ALA A 96 7.04 12.87 12.42
N ASP A 97 6.11 13.81 12.54
CA ASP A 97 5.09 14.16 11.57
C ASP A 97 5.67 14.05 10.14
N SER A 98 5.17 13.12 9.33
CA SER A 98 5.70 12.87 7.99
C SER A 98 4.60 13.03 6.94
N THR A 99 4.55 14.25 6.42
CA THR A 99 3.87 14.65 5.18
C THR A 99 4.19 13.66 4.03
N PRO A 100 3.20 13.20 3.24
CA PRO A 100 3.45 12.16 2.25
C PRO A 100 4.08 12.72 0.96
N ALA A 101 5.32 12.34 0.68
CA ALA A 101 6.02 12.61 -0.58
C ALA A 101 5.77 11.49 -1.63
N ALA A 102 4.84 11.79 -2.54
CA ALA A 102 4.61 11.26 -3.90
C ALA A 102 5.05 9.83 -4.33
N PRO A 103 4.03 9.00 -4.66
CA PRO A 103 3.80 8.45 -6.00
C PRO A 103 2.63 9.20 -6.66
N GLU A 104 2.66 10.53 -6.57
CA GLU A 104 1.48 11.39 -6.54
C GLU A 104 0.61 11.27 -7.80
N LEU A 105 1.19 11.33 -8.99
CA LEU A 105 0.36 11.52 -10.20
C LEU A 105 -0.50 10.29 -10.52
N LYS A 106 0.07 9.07 -10.46
CA LYS A 106 -0.69 7.83 -10.73
C LYS A 106 -1.71 7.54 -9.63
N TRP A 107 -1.38 7.86 -8.38
CA TRP A 107 -2.30 7.69 -7.26
C TRP A 107 -3.42 8.74 -7.27
N ARG A 108 -3.12 10.00 -7.61
CA ARG A 108 -4.08 11.09 -7.82
C ARG A 108 -4.99 10.81 -9.00
N ILE A 109 -4.46 10.33 -10.12
CA ILE A 109 -5.27 9.91 -11.28
C ILE A 109 -6.21 8.77 -10.89
N ASN A 110 -5.71 7.75 -10.18
CA ASN A 110 -6.54 6.64 -9.72
C ASN A 110 -7.60 7.07 -8.69
N ARG A 111 -7.26 8.02 -7.80
CA ARG A 111 -8.18 8.56 -6.80
C ARG A 111 -9.24 9.45 -7.46
N ALA A 112 -8.85 10.31 -8.39
CA ALA A 112 -9.76 11.13 -9.19
C ALA A 112 -10.69 10.25 -10.04
N ALA A 113 -10.19 9.17 -10.64
CA ALA A 113 -11.02 8.22 -11.38
C ALA A 113 -12.04 7.50 -10.49
N LYS A 114 -11.65 7.10 -9.27
CA LYS A 114 -12.58 6.48 -8.30
C LYS A 114 -13.64 7.47 -7.79
N ILE A 115 -13.25 8.70 -7.49
CA ILE A 115 -14.18 9.76 -7.07
C ILE A 115 -15.11 10.13 -8.23
N GLY A 116 -14.57 10.27 -9.44
CA GLY A 116 -15.34 10.54 -10.66
C GLY A 116 -16.33 9.43 -10.98
N MET A 117 -15.98 8.17 -10.77
CA MET A 117 -16.87 7.02 -10.96
C MET A 117 -18.02 6.98 -9.93
N MET A 118 -17.74 7.24 -8.65
CA MET A 118 -18.79 7.36 -7.63
C MET A 118 -19.71 8.56 -7.90
N GLY A 119 -19.12 9.70 -8.29
CA GLY A 119 -19.87 10.92 -8.63
C GLY A 119 -20.73 10.76 -9.88
N SER A 120 -20.21 10.12 -10.93
CA SER A 120 -20.96 9.89 -12.18
C SER A 120 -22.05 8.82 -12.01
N MET A 121 -21.86 7.81 -11.15
CA MET A 121 -22.91 6.86 -10.80
C MET A 121 -24.06 7.55 -10.04
N ALA A 122 -23.74 8.37 -9.03
CA ALA A 122 -24.73 9.15 -8.29
C ALA A 122 -25.45 10.18 -9.17
N ALA A 123 -24.73 10.86 -10.07
CA ALA A 123 -25.31 11.81 -11.02
C ALA A 123 -26.20 11.10 -12.06
N THR A 124 -25.81 9.92 -12.55
CA THR A 124 -26.63 9.12 -13.47
C THR A 124 -27.94 8.67 -12.81
N LEU A 125 -27.89 8.27 -11.53
CA LEU A 125 -29.07 7.93 -10.73
C LEU A 125 -29.97 9.14 -10.48
N ALA A 126 -29.40 10.30 -10.17
CA ALA A 126 -30.17 11.54 -9.99
C ALA A 126 -30.80 12.06 -11.30
N ALA A 127 -30.17 11.79 -12.45
CA ALA A 127 -30.65 12.21 -13.76
C ALA A 127 -31.82 11.37 -14.32
N LEU A 128 -32.24 10.28 -13.65
CA LEU A 128 -33.34 9.42 -14.12
C LEU A 128 -34.68 10.16 -14.30
N GLY A 129 -34.88 11.29 -13.61
CA GLY A 129 -36.11 12.09 -13.68
C GLY A 129 -36.06 13.34 -14.56
N VAL A 130 -34.93 13.68 -15.19
CA VAL A 130 -34.70 15.02 -15.76
C VAL A 130 -34.75 15.07 -17.31
N GLY A 131 -34.47 13.95 -17.99
CA GLY A 131 -34.68 13.84 -19.45
C GLY A 131 -33.64 12.99 -20.21
N LYS A 132 -34.06 12.40 -21.35
CA LYS A 132 -33.32 11.38 -22.12
C LYS A 132 -31.94 11.85 -22.62
N ARG A 133 -31.78 13.12 -23.01
CA ARG A 133 -30.52 13.68 -23.54
C ARG A 133 -29.48 13.95 -22.44
N VAL A 134 -29.94 14.33 -21.25
CA VAL A 134 -29.09 14.62 -20.09
C VAL A 134 -28.55 13.31 -19.52
N HIS A 135 -29.40 12.29 -19.41
CA HIS A 135 -28.99 10.93 -19.02
C HIS A 135 -27.95 10.33 -19.98
N ALA A 136 -28.14 10.49 -21.30
CA ALA A 136 -27.18 10.04 -22.30
C ALA A 136 -25.81 10.75 -22.16
N GLY A 137 -25.80 12.05 -21.85
CA GLY A 137 -24.58 12.80 -21.59
C GLY A 137 -23.80 12.27 -20.37
N PHE A 138 -24.47 12.12 -19.23
CA PHE A 138 -23.83 11.60 -18.01
C PHE A 138 -23.40 10.13 -18.13
N GLY A 139 -24.19 9.29 -18.82
CA GLY A 139 -23.84 7.89 -19.10
C GLY A 139 -22.58 7.76 -19.96
N THR A 140 -22.41 8.62 -20.97
CA THR A 140 -21.20 8.63 -21.81
C THR A 140 -19.95 8.99 -20.99
N LEU A 141 -20.08 9.97 -20.09
CA LEU A 141 -19.00 10.36 -19.18
C LEU A 141 -18.65 9.24 -18.19
N PHE A 142 -19.65 8.54 -17.66
CA PHE A 142 -19.46 7.36 -16.81
C PHE A 142 -18.68 6.24 -17.53
N VAL A 143 -19.07 5.92 -18.77
CA VAL A 143 -18.38 4.90 -19.58
C VAL A 143 -16.93 5.30 -19.86
N ALA A 144 -16.66 6.58 -20.12
CA ALA A 144 -15.29 7.07 -20.30
C ALA A 144 -14.43 6.86 -19.03
N PHE A 145 -14.95 7.18 -17.85
CA PHE A 145 -14.25 6.92 -16.58
C PHE A 145 -14.06 5.41 -16.32
N MET A 146 -15.05 4.58 -16.67
CA MET A 146 -14.96 3.12 -16.56
C MET A 146 -13.86 2.54 -17.47
N LEU A 147 -13.74 3.03 -18.70
CA LEU A 147 -12.69 2.60 -19.64
C LEU A 147 -11.29 2.98 -19.14
N VAL A 148 -11.12 4.18 -18.59
CA VAL A 148 -9.85 4.59 -17.94
C VAL A 148 -9.53 3.68 -16.75
N HIS A 149 -10.54 3.35 -15.94
CA HIS A 149 -10.37 2.43 -14.81
C HIS A 149 -9.89 1.04 -15.27
N MET A 150 -10.57 0.46 -16.27
CA MET A 150 -10.20 -0.86 -16.80
C MET A 150 -8.83 -0.85 -17.46
N THR A 151 -8.47 0.17 -18.25
CA THR A 151 -7.16 0.23 -18.91
C THR A 151 -6.00 0.32 -17.91
N VAL A 152 -6.20 1.03 -16.79
CA VAL A 152 -5.23 1.07 -15.69
C VAL A 152 -5.17 -0.25 -14.92
N GLN A 153 -6.29 -0.97 -14.78
CA GLN A 153 -6.38 -2.24 -14.05
C GLN A 153 -6.27 -3.50 -14.91
N ARG A 154 -6.09 -3.38 -16.23
CA ARG A 154 -6.15 -4.52 -17.18
C ARG A 154 -5.24 -5.70 -16.79
N LYS A 155 -4.08 -5.42 -16.19
CA LYS A 155 -3.12 -6.46 -15.79
C LYS A 155 -3.55 -7.28 -14.56
N ARG A 156 -4.59 -6.85 -13.83
CA ARG A 156 -5.14 -7.58 -12.67
C ARG A 156 -6.43 -8.35 -12.98
N LEU A 157 -7.09 -8.03 -14.09
CA LEU A 157 -8.34 -8.66 -14.50
C LEU A 157 -8.14 -9.89 -15.39
N PHE A 158 -6.97 -10.03 -16.02
CA PHE A 158 -6.63 -11.12 -16.93
C PHE A 158 -5.44 -11.96 -16.41
N GLN A 159 -5.35 -12.13 -15.09
CA GLN A 159 -4.44 -13.08 -14.43
C GLN A 159 -5.24 -14.11 -13.67
#